data_AF-A0A2X1MAT3-F1
#
_entry.id   AF-A0A2X1MAT3-F1
#
_cell.length_a   1.000
_cell.length_b   1.000
_cell.length_c   1.000
_cell.angle_alpha   90.00
_cell.angle_beta   90.00
_cell.angle_gamma   90.00
#
_symmetry.space_group_name_H-M   'P 1'
#
loop_
_entity.id
_entity.type
_entity.pdbx_description
1 polymer ?
#
loop_
_entity_poly.entity_id
_entity_poly.type
_entity_poly.pdbx_seq_one_letter_code
_entity_poly.pdbx_strand_id
1 'polypeptide(L)'
;MYIGWKGFALVCKGKFTVDEVEHRGAPDVVTIRARSADFRGTLNSRREGSWHDTTLGAIVEAIATRNRLEASVVPSLAGIKIPHIDQSQESDVKFLTRLAERNGGEVSVKMGKLLFLKAGQGVTASGKKIPQVTITRSDGDRHHFAIADRGAYTGVTAKWLHTKDPKPQKQKVKLKRKKKRETPARTGAPESKTGHAEESAKSTGSARR
;
A
#
# COMPACT_ATOMS: atom_id res chain seq x y z
N MET A 1 -6.71 16.72 15.36
CA MET A 1 -7.56 15.76 16.09
C MET A 1 -6.72 15.07 17.14
N TYR A 2 -7.19 15.14 18.38
CA TYR A 2 -6.61 14.46 19.53
C TYR A 2 -7.69 13.58 20.13
N ILE A 3 -7.34 12.36 20.52
CA ILE A 3 -8.28 11.43 21.17
C ILE A 3 -7.55 10.70 22.30
N GLY A 4 -8.27 10.38 23.37
CA GLY A 4 -7.71 9.68 24.52
C GLY A 4 -8.77 9.44 25.58
N TRP A 5 -8.34 8.75 26.64
CA TRP A 5 -9.17 8.50 27.81
C TRP A 5 -9.17 9.70 28.75
N LYS A 6 -10.28 9.91 29.45
CA LYS A 6 -10.38 10.94 30.49
C LYS A 6 -9.31 10.69 31.56
N GLY A 7 -8.55 11.72 31.91
CA GLY A 7 -7.45 11.63 32.90
C GLY A 7 -6.10 11.19 32.33
N PHE A 8 -6.00 10.91 31.03
CA PHE A 8 -4.75 10.57 30.35
C PHE A 8 -4.38 11.62 29.30
N ALA A 9 -3.10 11.67 28.93
CA ALA A 9 -2.63 12.51 27.84
C ALA A 9 -3.30 12.11 26.52
N LEU A 10 -3.78 13.09 25.77
CA LEU A 10 -4.43 12.84 24.49
C LEU A 10 -3.40 12.47 23.42
N VAL A 11 -3.78 11.54 22.54
CA VAL A 11 -2.94 11.10 21.42
C VAL A 11 -3.31 11.90 20.17
N CYS A 12 -2.31 12.54 19.56
CA CYS A 12 -2.47 13.19 18.27
C CYS A 12 -2.75 12.15 17.17
N LYS A 13 -3.90 12.28 16.48
CA LYS A 13 -4.29 11.36 15.39
C LYS A 13 -4.15 11.93 13.99
N GLY A 14 -4.02 13.25 13.86
CA GLY A 14 -3.98 13.85 12.54
C GLY A 14 -4.39 15.31 12.50
N LYS A 15 -4.02 15.98 11.42
CA LYS A 15 -4.65 17.20 10.92
C LYS A 15 -5.53 16.79 9.74
N PHE A 16 -6.76 17.28 9.73
CA PHE A 16 -7.76 16.97 8.72
C PHE A 16 -8.43 18.26 8.26
N THR A 17 -8.79 18.29 6.99
CA THR A 17 -9.55 19.37 6.36
C THR A 17 -10.96 18.86 6.10
N VAL A 18 -11.97 19.59 6.56
CA VAL A 18 -13.38 19.28 6.27
C VAL A 18 -13.62 19.46 4.79
N ASP A 19 -14.20 18.45 4.14
CA ASP A 19 -14.47 18.49 2.71
C ASP A 19 -15.95 18.30 2.35
N GLU A 20 -16.72 17.67 3.23
CA GLU A 20 -18.14 17.41 3.03
C GLU A 20 -18.92 17.61 4.33
N VAL A 21 -20.08 18.26 4.21
CA VAL A 21 -21.05 18.44 5.30
C VAL A 21 -22.40 17.98 4.78
N GLU A 22 -22.96 16.98 5.44
CA GLU A 22 -24.26 16.40 5.13
C GLU A 22 -25.20 16.64 6.31
N HIS A 23 -26.43 17.06 6.03
CA HIS A 23 -27.51 17.14 7.01
C HIS A 23 -28.65 16.23 6.56
N ARG A 24 -29.15 15.40 7.48
CA ARG A 24 -30.36 14.61 7.27
C ARG A 24 -31.36 14.95 8.37
N GLY A 25 -32.65 14.93 8.01
CA GLY A 25 -33.74 15.13 8.98
C GLY A 25 -33.98 13.92 9.88
N ALA A 26 -34.93 14.09 10.80
CA ALA A 26 -35.43 13.14 11.81
C ALA A 26 -34.83 11.71 11.83
N PRO A 27 -33.96 11.39 12.81
CA PRO A 27 -33.36 12.34 13.75
C PRO A 27 -32.42 13.30 13.01
N ASP A 28 -32.44 14.58 13.38
CA ASP A 28 -31.57 15.58 12.77
C ASP A 28 -30.10 15.24 13.05
N VAL A 29 -29.37 14.88 11.98
CA VAL A 29 -27.97 14.46 12.08
C VAL A 29 -27.14 15.23 11.08
N VAL A 30 -26.07 15.85 11.57
CA VAL A 30 -25.01 16.46 10.75
C VAL A 30 -23.82 15.50 10.69
N THR A 31 -23.44 15.09 9.49
CA THR A 31 -22.22 14.32 9.24
C THR A 31 -21.17 15.23 8.63
N ILE A 32 -20.05 15.41 9.34
CA ILE A 32 -18.90 16.19 8.87
C ILE A 32 -17.81 15.20 8.48
N ARG A 33 -17.49 15.13 7.18
CA ARG A 33 -16.36 14.33 6.70
C ARG A 33 -15.14 15.23 6.54
N ALA A 34 -13.99 14.71 6.97
CA ALA A 34 -12.73 15.41 6.90
C ALA A 34 -11.63 14.45 6.45
N ARG A 35 -10.76 14.91 5.55
CA ARG A 35 -9.68 14.11 4.95
C ARG A 35 -8.31 14.70 5.26
N SER A 36 -7.27 13.86 5.20
CA SER A 36 -5.89 14.29 5.46
C SER A 36 -5.27 15.12 4.33
N ALA A 37 -5.84 15.03 3.13
CA ALA A 37 -5.49 15.85 1.98
C ALA A 37 -6.65 16.80 1.67
N ASP A 38 -6.34 18.03 1.27
CA ASP A 38 -7.35 18.97 0.79
C ASP A 38 -7.64 18.72 -0.70
N PHE A 39 -8.73 18.00 -0.97
CA PHE A 39 -9.17 17.69 -2.33
C PHE A 39 -9.99 18.81 -2.99
N ARG A 40 -10.30 19.87 -2.26
CA ARG A 40 -10.99 21.06 -2.82
C ARG A 40 -9.99 22.02 -3.45
N GLY A 41 -8.71 21.89 -3.09
CA GLY A 41 -7.62 22.70 -3.59
C GLY A 41 -6.99 22.17 -4.89
N THR A 42 -5.84 22.76 -5.21
CA THR A 42 -5.09 22.50 -6.45
C THR A 42 -4.60 21.07 -6.62
N LEU A 43 -4.59 20.29 -5.54
CA LEU A 43 -4.12 18.91 -5.54
C LEU A 43 -5.00 17.99 -6.40
N ASN A 44 -6.31 18.31 -6.49
CA ASN A 44 -7.27 17.55 -7.26
C ASN A 44 -7.63 18.19 -8.62
N SER A 45 -7.14 19.40 -8.89
CA SER A 45 -7.34 20.09 -10.18
C SER A 45 -6.50 19.44 -11.27
N ARG A 46 -7.09 19.20 -12.44
CA ARG A 46 -6.36 18.69 -13.62
C ARG A 46 -5.37 19.73 -14.12
N ARG A 47 -4.21 19.27 -14.57
CA ARG A 47 -3.15 20.13 -15.08
C ARG A 47 -2.46 19.49 -16.27
N GLU A 48 -1.79 20.37 -17.00
CA GLU A 48 -0.79 20.02 -17.99
C GLU A 48 0.56 20.54 -17.50
N GLY A 49 1.61 19.76 -17.73
CA GLY A 49 2.96 20.13 -17.36
C GLY A 49 3.93 19.10 -17.87
N SER A 50 5.16 19.53 -18.12
CA SER A 50 6.23 18.65 -18.55
C SER A 50 7.42 18.75 -17.61
N TRP A 51 8.03 17.61 -17.31
CA TRP A 51 9.18 17.50 -16.44
C TRP A 51 10.32 16.88 -17.23
N HIS A 52 11.48 17.52 -17.24
CA HIS A 52 12.65 17.11 -18.01
C HIS A 52 13.89 17.10 -17.11
N ASP A 53 14.79 16.15 -17.35
CA ASP A 53 16.10 16.03 -16.70
C ASP A 53 16.10 16.33 -15.20
N THR A 54 15.12 15.76 -14.51
CA THR A 54 14.88 16.01 -13.09
C THR A 54 14.97 14.72 -12.28
N THR A 55 14.65 14.80 -11.00
CA THR A 55 14.55 13.64 -10.12
C THR A 55 13.12 13.49 -9.61
N LEU A 56 12.75 12.27 -9.26
CA LEU A 56 11.46 12.01 -8.61
C LEU A 56 11.31 12.87 -7.35
N GLY A 57 12.36 12.99 -6.54
CA GLY A 57 12.34 13.85 -5.35
C GLY A 57 12.03 15.31 -5.67
N ALA A 58 12.67 15.88 -6.70
CA ALA A 58 12.43 17.26 -7.12
C ALA A 58 11.01 17.49 -7.64
N ILE A 59 10.45 16.53 -8.40
CA ILE A 59 9.04 16.58 -8.83
C ILE A 59 8.13 16.61 -7.60
N VAL A 60 8.34 15.68 -6.65
CA VAL A 60 7.51 15.60 -5.45
C VAL A 60 7.61 16.88 -4.60
N GLU A 61 8.79 17.45 -4.45
CA GLU A 61 9.03 18.71 -3.73
C GLU A 61 8.29 19.89 -4.37
N ALA A 62 8.37 20.02 -5.69
CA ALA A 62 7.68 21.08 -6.42
C ALA A 62 6.15 20.97 -6.28
N ILE A 63 5.62 19.74 -6.34
CA ILE A 63 4.20 19.47 -6.16
C ILE A 63 3.75 19.69 -4.71
N ALA A 64 4.57 19.30 -3.72
CA ALA A 64 4.27 19.54 -2.32
C ALA A 64 4.21 21.05 -2.03
N THR A 65 5.24 21.79 -2.46
CA THR A 65 5.34 23.24 -2.27
C THR A 65 4.14 23.98 -2.86
N ARG A 66 3.75 23.70 -4.11
CA ARG A 66 2.59 24.37 -4.74
C ARG A 66 1.27 24.09 -4.02
N ASN A 67 1.16 22.93 -3.37
CA ASN A 67 -0.02 22.54 -2.60
C ASN A 67 0.11 22.87 -1.10
N ARG A 68 1.13 23.64 -0.69
CA ARG A 68 1.39 24.02 0.71
C ARG A 68 1.54 22.80 1.63
N LEU A 69 2.19 21.76 1.11
CA LEU A 69 2.55 20.54 1.82
C LEU A 69 4.08 20.47 1.95
N GLU A 70 4.57 19.79 2.99
CA GLU A 70 5.98 19.46 3.15
C GLU A 70 6.27 18.11 2.48
N ALA A 71 7.22 18.03 1.56
CA ALA A 71 7.58 16.76 0.94
C ALA A 71 8.42 15.89 1.89
N SER A 72 8.16 14.58 1.86
CA SER A 72 8.91 13.59 2.62
C SER A 72 9.10 12.33 1.78
N VAL A 73 10.24 12.25 1.10
CA VAL A 73 10.54 11.22 0.10
C VAL A 73 11.66 10.34 0.62
N VAL A 74 11.50 9.01 0.54
CA VAL A 74 12.58 8.09 0.90
C VAL A 74 13.78 8.26 -0.06
N PRO A 75 15.04 8.22 0.42
CA PRO A 75 16.21 8.46 -0.42
C PRO A 75 16.30 7.57 -1.66
N SER A 76 15.88 6.31 -1.53
CA SER A 76 15.89 5.33 -2.63
C SER A 76 14.95 5.67 -3.79
N LEU A 77 13.90 6.46 -3.54
CA LEU A 77 13.00 6.96 -4.57
C LEU A 77 13.39 8.37 -5.00
N ALA A 78 13.83 9.21 -4.06
CA ALA A 78 14.20 10.61 -4.33
C ALA A 78 15.25 10.74 -5.42
N GLY A 79 16.27 9.86 -5.43
CA GLY A 79 17.38 9.89 -6.37
C GLY A 79 17.06 9.35 -7.78
N ILE A 80 15.86 8.83 -8.02
CA ILE A 80 15.50 8.27 -9.34
C ILE A 80 15.49 9.41 -10.36
N LYS A 81 16.36 9.30 -11.37
CA LYS A 81 16.43 10.22 -12.50
C LYS A 81 15.23 10.01 -13.41
N ILE A 82 14.59 11.11 -13.77
CA ILE A 82 13.45 11.16 -14.68
C ILE A 82 13.91 11.96 -15.90
N PRO A 83 14.27 11.29 -17.01
CA PRO A 83 14.69 11.98 -18.23
C PRO A 83 13.58 12.87 -18.76
N HIS A 84 12.36 12.33 -18.79
CA HIS A 84 11.18 13.06 -19.20
C HIS A 84 9.91 12.37 -18.70
N ILE A 85 8.94 13.15 -18.25
CA ILE A 85 7.58 12.68 -17.95
C ILE A 85 6.59 13.84 -18.05
N ASP A 86 5.46 13.59 -18.69
CA ASP A 86 4.38 14.58 -18.78
C ASP A 86 3.31 14.32 -17.73
N GLN A 87 2.78 15.42 -17.19
CA GLN A 87 1.50 15.49 -16.51
C GLN A 87 0.47 15.94 -17.56
N SER A 88 -0.41 15.04 -18.03
CA SER A 88 -1.33 15.32 -19.15
C SER A 88 -2.78 15.18 -18.72
N GLN A 89 -3.49 16.30 -18.56
CA GLN A 89 -4.90 16.35 -18.13
C GLN A 89 -5.18 15.52 -16.86
N GLU A 90 -4.19 15.44 -15.97
CA GLU A 90 -4.29 14.67 -14.73
C GLU A 90 -4.03 15.58 -13.52
N SER A 91 -4.67 15.26 -12.40
CA SER A 91 -4.46 16.00 -11.16
C SER A 91 -3.14 15.63 -10.50
N ASP A 92 -2.67 16.45 -9.57
CA ASP A 92 -1.43 16.21 -8.85
C ASP A 92 -1.46 14.90 -8.07
N VAL A 93 -2.59 14.59 -7.43
CA VAL A 93 -2.77 13.27 -6.77
C VAL A 93 -2.59 12.16 -7.79
N LYS A 94 -3.26 12.25 -8.95
CA LYS A 94 -3.23 11.18 -9.94
C LYS A 94 -1.83 11.01 -10.53
N PHE A 95 -1.15 12.12 -10.82
CA PHE A 95 0.21 12.11 -11.31
C PHE A 95 1.19 11.50 -10.30
N LEU A 96 1.09 11.90 -9.03
CA LEU A 96 1.93 11.37 -7.95
C LEU A 96 1.69 9.88 -7.72
N THR A 97 0.44 9.43 -7.72
CA THR A 97 0.10 7.99 -7.62
C THR A 97 0.70 7.21 -8.78
N ARG A 98 0.55 7.70 -10.01
CA ARG A 98 1.14 7.08 -11.21
C ARG A 98 2.67 7.06 -11.14
N LEU A 99 3.28 8.13 -10.67
CA LEU A 99 4.74 8.21 -10.47
C LEU A 99 5.21 7.23 -9.41
N ALA A 100 4.44 7.03 -8.34
CA ALA A 100 4.75 6.09 -7.26
C ALA A 100 4.66 4.64 -7.77
N GLU A 101 3.55 4.27 -8.40
CA GLU A 101 3.33 2.93 -8.97
C GLU A 101 4.45 2.53 -9.93
N ARG A 102 4.84 3.43 -10.85
CA ARG A 102 5.92 3.17 -11.83
C ARG A 102 7.28 2.91 -11.19
N ASN A 103 7.52 3.47 -10.00
CA ASN A 103 8.80 3.38 -9.29
C ASN A 103 8.74 2.44 -8.07
N GLY A 104 7.64 1.68 -7.91
CA GLY A 104 7.46 0.76 -6.80
C GLY A 104 7.42 1.45 -5.44
N GLY A 105 6.81 2.64 -5.40
CA GLY A 105 6.51 3.42 -4.21
C GLY A 105 5.00 3.59 -3.99
N GLU A 106 4.67 4.27 -2.89
CA GLU A 106 3.32 4.61 -2.44
C GLU A 106 3.31 6.10 -2.06
N VAL A 107 2.20 6.80 -2.31
CA VAL A 107 2.03 8.20 -1.94
C VAL A 107 0.88 8.37 -0.94
N SER A 108 1.07 9.19 0.09
CA SER A 108 -0.01 9.58 1.00
C SER A 108 0.21 10.96 1.59
N VAL A 109 -0.87 11.67 1.93
CA VAL A 109 -0.77 12.94 2.67
C VAL A 109 -1.15 12.70 4.12
N LYS A 110 -0.26 13.07 5.05
CA LYS A 110 -0.46 12.94 6.50
C LYS A 110 0.14 14.15 7.20
N MET A 111 -0.62 14.77 8.10
CA MET A 111 -0.13 15.90 8.91
C MET A 111 0.43 17.06 8.08
N GLY A 112 -0.16 17.38 6.92
CA GLY A 112 0.37 18.40 6.02
C GLY A 112 1.66 18.00 5.30
N LYS A 113 2.09 16.74 5.40
CA LYS A 113 3.24 16.19 4.70
C LYS A 113 2.80 15.27 3.57
N LEU A 114 3.46 15.40 2.42
CA LEU A 114 3.34 14.51 1.29
C LEU A 114 4.41 13.42 1.41
N LEU A 115 3.97 12.24 1.85
CA LEU A 115 4.82 11.08 2.07
C LEU A 115 4.93 10.27 0.79
N PHE A 116 6.17 10.01 0.36
CA PHE A 116 6.48 9.17 -0.79
C PHE A 116 7.41 8.04 -0.33
N LEU A 117 6.84 6.85 -0.15
CA LEU A 117 7.44 5.74 0.59
C LEU A 117 7.58 4.50 -0.28
N LYS A 118 8.39 3.53 0.15
CA LYS A 118 8.40 2.18 -0.43
C LYS A 118 7.57 1.24 0.43
N ALA A 119 6.55 0.61 -0.17
CA ALA A 119 5.71 -0.35 0.53
C ALA A 119 6.52 -1.50 1.14
N GLY A 120 6.11 -1.97 2.32
CA GLY A 120 6.66 -3.16 2.97
C GLY A 120 8.05 -3.02 3.60
N GLN A 121 8.65 -1.83 3.65
CA GLN A 121 9.98 -1.65 4.27
C GLN A 121 9.93 -1.54 5.81
N GLY A 122 8.78 -1.21 6.39
CA GLY A 122 8.66 -1.04 7.85
C GLY A 122 9.51 0.13 8.39
N VAL A 123 9.80 1.12 7.54
CA VAL A 123 10.55 2.32 7.90
C VAL A 123 9.74 3.57 7.54
N THR A 124 9.95 4.62 8.31
CA THR A 124 9.45 5.97 8.02
C THR A 124 10.17 6.57 6.81
N ALA A 125 9.68 7.69 6.27
CA ALA A 125 10.36 8.43 5.20
C ALA A 125 11.81 8.79 5.56
N SER A 126 12.06 9.09 6.84
CA SER A 126 13.39 9.39 7.39
C SER A 126 14.30 8.16 7.57
N GLY A 127 13.83 6.95 7.21
CA GLY A 127 14.58 5.71 7.35
C GLY A 127 14.52 5.07 8.75
N LYS A 128 13.90 5.73 9.74
CA LYS A 128 13.70 5.15 11.09
C LYS A 128 12.76 3.96 11.03
N LYS A 129 13.11 2.85 11.69
CA LYS A 129 12.24 1.67 11.82
C LYS A 129 10.95 2.04 12.55
N ILE A 130 9.83 1.53 12.04
CA ILE A 130 8.53 1.64 12.70
C ILE A 130 8.52 0.68 13.89
N PRO A 131 8.23 1.14 15.12
CA PRO A 131 8.16 0.25 16.29
C PRO A 131 7.13 -0.85 16.07
N GLN A 132 7.52 -2.08 16.40
CA GLN A 132 6.60 -3.21 16.41
C GLN A 132 5.78 -3.20 17.70
N VAL A 133 4.50 -3.51 17.59
CA VAL A 133 3.60 -3.68 18.73
C VAL A 133 3.16 -5.14 18.74
N THR A 134 3.35 -5.81 19.87
CA THR A 134 2.84 -7.15 20.10
C THR A 134 1.43 -7.04 20.65
N ILE A 135 0.48 -7.70 19.99
CA ILE A 135 -0.92 -7.79 20.44
C ILE A 135 -1.16 -9.23 20.88
N THR A 136 -1.72 -9.38 22.07
CA THR A 136 -2.08 -10.64 22.72
C THR A 136 -3.60 -10.83 22.71
N ARG A 137 -4.07 -12.04 23.06
CA ARG A 137 -5.52 -12.32 23.13
C ARG A 137 -6.25 -11.51 24.20
N SER A 138 -5.55 -11.08 25.25
CA SER A 138 -6.13 -10.25 26.31
C SER A 138 -6.31 -8.78 25.89
N ASP A 139 -5.74 -8.33 24.78
CA ASP A 139 -5.76 -6.92 24.37
C ASP A 139 -7.01 -6.53 23.56
N GLY A 140 -7.87 -7.47 23.18
CA GLY A 140 -9.09 -7.15 22.44
C GLY A 140 -10.08 -8.30 22.29
N ASP A 141 -11.31 -7.96 21.94
CA ASP A 141 -12.44 -8.89 21.98
C ASP A 141 -12.47 -9.85 20.78
N ARG A 142 -11.99 -9.39 19.61
CA ARG A 142 -12.09 -10.10 18.34
C ARG A 142 -10.81 -9.94 17.51
N HIS A 143 -10.46 -10.99 16.78
CA HIS A 143 -9.38 -10.96 15.78
C HIS A 143 -9.84 -11.73 14.53
N HIS A 144 -9.41 -11.28 13.36
CA HIS A 144 -9.63 -11.95 12.09
C HIS A 144 -8.34 -11.90 11.29
N PHE A 145 -7.91 -13.04 10.76
CA PHE A 145 -6.73 -13.16 9.92
C PHE A 145 -7.06 -14.08 8.74
N ALA A 146 -6.82 -13.59 7.52
CA ALA A 146 -7.05 -14.33 6.31
C ALA A 146 -5.85 -14.15 5.37
N ILE A 147 -5.41 -15.23 4.74
CA ILE A 147 -4.42 -15.22 3.67
C ILE A 147 -5.16 -15.63 2.40
N ALA A 148 -5.13 -14.77 1.38
CA ALA A 148 -5.61 -15.10 0.05
C ALA A 148 -4.41 -15.22 -0.90
N ASP A 149 -4.24 -16.38 -1.53
CA ASP A 149 -3.15 -16.63 -2.49
C ASP A 149 -3.40 -16.04 -3.90
N ARG A 150 -4.50 -15.31 -4.08
CA ARG A 150 -4.85 -14.69 -5.37
C ARG A 150 -3.91 -13.50 -5.60
N GLY A 151 -3.04 -13.59 -6.61
CA GLY A 151 -2.07 -12.54 -6.97
C GLY A 151 -0.59 -12.91 -6.76
N ALA A 152 -0.30 -14.15 -6.33
CA ALA A 152 1.08 -14.63 -6.21
C ALA A 152 1.68 -14.99 -7.58
N TYR A 153 2.22 -14.00 -8.30
CA TYR A 153 2.97 -14.24 -9.55
C TYR A 153 4.40 -14.70 -9.25
N THR A 154 4.85 -15.77 -9.91
CA THR A 154 6.22 -16.33 -9.76
C THR A 154 7.28 -15.60 -10.56
N GLY A 155 6.88 -14.66 -11.41
CA GLY A 155 7.78 -13.84 -12.19
C GLY A 155 7.04 -12.79 -13.01
N VAL A 156 7.75 -11.74 -13.37
CA VAL A 156 7.28 -10.66 -14.25
C VAL A 156 8.27 -10.56 -15.41
N THR A 157 7.78 -10.33 -16.63
CA THR A 157 8.63 -10.03 -17.80
C THR A 157 8.21 -8.68 -18.36
N ALA A 158 9.14 -7.74 -18.40
CA ALA A 158 8.96 -6.47 -19.09
C ALA A 158 9.67 -6.51 -20.45
N LYS A 159 9.15 -5.78 -21.43
CA LYS A 159 9.78 -5.57 -22.74
C LYS A 159 9.66 -4.08 -23.08
N TRP A 160 10.69 -3.51 -23.69
CA TRP A 160 10.68 -2.15 -24.19
C TRP A 160 11.43 -2.07 -25.52
N LEU A 161 11.13 -1.03 -26.30
CA LEU A 161 11.83 -0.73 -27.54
C LEU A 161 13.12 0.03 -27.23
N HIS A 162 14.24 -0.41 -27.81
CA HIS A 162 15.52 0.28 -27.70
C HIS A 162 15.91 0.83 -29.08
N THR A 163 15.68 2.13 -29.30
CA THR A 163 15.85 2.77 -30.63
C THR A 163 17.31 2.86 -31.10
N LYS A 164 18.28 2.84 -30.18
CA LYS A 164 19.72 2.87 -30.50
C LYS A 164 20.31 1.48 -30.79
N ASP A 165 19.66 0.40 -30.38
CA ASP A 165 20.10 -0.98 -30.63
C ASP A 165 18.85 -1.88 -30.72
N PRO A 166 18.31 -2.12 -31.93
CA PRO A 166 16.98 -2.71 -32.13
C PRO A 166 16.92 -4.22 -31.87
N LYS A 167 17.91 -4.81 -31.19
CA LYS A 167 17.90 -6.24 -30.86
C LYS A 167 16.84 -6.55 -29.80
N PRO A 168 16.05 -7.63 -29.93
CA PRO A 168 15.01 -7.98 -28.97
C PRO A 168 15.62 -8.34 -27.60
N GLN A 169 15.60 -7.39 -26.68
CA GLN A 169 16.04 -7.61 -25.29
C GLN A 169 14.92 -8.28 -24.49
N LYS A 170 15.07 -9.59 -24.25
CA LYS A 170 14.24 -10.32 -23.28
C LYS A 170 14.92 -10.26 -21.91
N GLN A 171 14.87 -9.12 -21.20
CA GLN A 171 15.28 -9.10 -19.80
C GLN A 171 14.20 -9.76 -18.93
N LYS A 172 14.37 -11.05 -18.66
CA LYS A 172 13.57 -11.78 -17.67
C LYS A 172 14.21 -11.61 -16.30
N VAL A 173 13.64 -10.75 -15.46
CA VAL A 173 13.98 -10.72 -14.04
C VAL A 173 13.20 -11.85 -13.34
N LYS A 174 13.84 -13.00 -13.16
CA LYS A 174 13.28 -14.09 -12.34
C LYS A 174 13.52 -13.77 -10.86
N LEU A 175 12.48 -13.43 -10.13
CA LEU A 175 12.54 -13.36 -8.66
C LEU A 175 12.67 -14.79 -8.11
N LYS A 176 13.91 -15.22 -7.81
CA LYS A 176 14.14 -16.46 -7.07
C LYS A 176 13.73 -16.23 -5.62
N ARG A 177 12.53 -16.68 -5.24
CA ARG A 177 12.08 -16.72 -3.85
C ARG A 177 13.10 -17.56 -3.07
N LYS A 178 13.80 -16.97 -2.09
CA LYS A 178 14.59 -17.76 -1.14
C LYS A 178 13.60 -18.73 -0.48
N LYS A 179 13.86 -20.04 -0.58
CA LYS A 179 13.08 -21.05 0.17
C LYS A 179 13.03 -20.59 1.62
N LYS A 180 11.82 -20.52 2.18
CA LYS A 180 11.61 -20.28 3.61
C LYS A 180 12.47 -21.33 4.33
N ARG A 181 13.44 -20.90 5.15
CA ARG A 181 14.11 -21.84 6.06
C ARG A 181 12.99 -22.44 6.90
N GLU A 182 12.87 -23.76 6.88
CA GLU A 182 12.03 -24.50 7.80
C GLU A 182 12.48 -24.12 9.21
N THR A 183 11.68 -23.30 9.89
CA THR A 183 11.80 -23.16 11.34
C THR A 183 11.49 -24.54 11.92
N PRO A 184 12.36 -25.13 12.75
CA PRO A 184 12.03 -26.37 13.44
C PRO A 184 10.73 -26.16 14.20
N ALA A 185 9.81 -27.12 14.05
CA ALA A 185 8.48 -27.08 14.61
C ALA A 185 8.56 -26.78 16.12
N ARG A 186 8.05 -25.61 16.54
CA ARG A 186 7.69 -25.39 17.94
C ARG A 186 6.34 -26.06 18.17
N THR A 187 6.41 -27.22 18.83
CA THR A 187 5.41 -27.85 19.70
C THR A 187 3.98 -27.29 19.67
N GLY A 188 3.07 -28.09 19.10
CA GLY A 188 1.76 -28.43 19.66
C GLY A 188 0.70 -27.33 19.79
N ALA A 189 -0.17 -27.21 18.79
CA ALA A 189 -1.58 -26.86 19.01
C ALA A 189 -2.41 -28.14 18.85
N PRO A 190 -3.40 -28.43 19.72
CA PRO A 190 -4.10 -29.71 19.73
C PRO A 190 -4.94 -29.90 18.47
N GLU A 191 -4.75 -31.06 17.82
CA GLU A 191 -5.54 -31.51 16.67
C GLU A 191 -7.03 -31.67 17.05
N SER A 192 -7.89 -30.90 16.39
CA SER A 192 -9.33 -31.15 16.39
C SER A 192 -9.61 -32.34 15.46
N LYS A 193 -9.89 -33.51 16.05
CA LYS A 193 -10.38 -34.68 15.31
C LYS A 193 -11.80 -34.41 14.79
N THR A 194 -11.95 -34.25 13.49
CA THR A 194 -13.22 -34.48 12.79
C THR A 194 -13.14 -35.85 12.14
N GLY A 195 -13.83 -36.82 12.72
CA GLY A 195 -13.99 -38.15 12.14
C GLY A 195 -14.97 -38.12 10.99
N HIS A 196 -14.55 -38.58 9.82
CA HIS A 196 -15.45 -39.13 8.82
C HIS A 196 -15.13 -40.62 8.71
N ALA A 197 -16.10 -41.44 9.13
CA ALA A 197 -16.11 -42.86 8.84
C ALA A 197 -16.45 -43.02 7.34
N GLU A 198 -15.52 -43.57 6.58
CA GLU A 198 -15.74 -44.05 5.22
C GLU A 198 -15.98 -45.56 5.31
N GLU A 199 -17.19 -45.97 4.96
CA GLU A 199 -17.64 -47.35 4.87
C GLU A 199 -16.99 -48.01 3.66
N SER A 200 -16.18 -49.04 3.91
CA SER A 200 -15.41 -49.76 2.91
C SER A 200 -16.25 -50.82 2.19
N ALA A 201 -16.51 -50.62 0.89
CA ALA A 201 -16.96 -51.69 -0.02
C ALA A 201 -15.77 -52.53 -0.49
N LYS A 202 -15.76 -53.83 -0.15
CA LYS A 202 -14.83 -54.82 -0.71
C LYS A 202 -15.52 -55.65 -1.80
N SER A 203 -14.82 -55.72 -2.93
CA SER A 203 -14.92 -56.64 -4.07
C SER A 203 -15.18 -58.11 -3.69
N THR A 204 -16.04 -58.78 -4.46
CA THR A 204 -15.84 -60.15 -4.95
C THR A 204 -16.59 -60.35 -6.27
N GLY A 205 -15.88 -60.86 -7.28
CA GLY A 205 -16.43 -61.16 -8.60
C GLY A 205 -16.91 -62.60 -8.76
N SER A 206 -17.68 -62.77 -9.84
CA SER A 206 -17.90 -63.98 -10.65
C SER A 206 -18.71 -65.14 -10.05
N ALA A 207 -19.90 -65.41 -10.63
CA ALA A 207 -20.13 -66.58 -11.49
C ALA A 207 -21.63 -66.78 -11.84
N ARG A 208 -21.89 -66.87 -13.15
CA ARG A 208 -22.79 -67.80 -13.87
C ARG A 208 -24.30 -67.92 -13.55
N ARG A 209 -25.00 -67.85 -14.70
CA ARG A 209 -26.33 -68.34 -15.12
C ARG A 209 -27.52 -67.43 -14.82
#